data_AF-A0A523W7H2-F1
#
_entry.id   AF-A0A523W7H2-F1
#
_cell.length_a   1.000
_cell.length_b   1.000
_cell.length_c   1.000
_cell.angle_alpha   90.00
_cell.angle_beta   90.00
_cell.angle_gamma   90.00
#
_symmetry.space_group_name_H-M   'P 1'
#
loop_
_entity.id
_entity.type
_entity.pdbx_description
1 polymer ?
#
loop_
_entity_poly.entity_id
_entity_poly.type
_entity_poly.pdbx_seq_one_letter_code
_entity_poly.pdbx_strand_id
1 'polypeptide(L)' 'MKPVEIKPGIYWVGGIDWDLRNFHGYITQRGSTYNAYLIVDEKTVLVDTVKYYLFEEMLSRIKEVIDPSRIDY' A
#
# COMPACT_ATOMS: atom_id res chain seq x y z
N MET A 1 -4.75 -4.99 -8.45
CA MET A 1 -4.86 -6.18 -7.55
C MET A 1 -5.69 -5.76 -6.36
N LYS A 2 -6.52 -6.67 -5.82
CA LYS A 2 -7.31 -6.41 -4.61
C LYS A 2 -6.41 -6.19 -3.38
N PRO A 3 -6.88 -5.46 -2.34
CA PRO A 3 -6.21 -5.44 -1.04
C PRO A 3 -6.15 -6.86 -0.45
N VAL A 4 -5.11 -7.14 0.34
CA VAL A 4 -4.93 -8.45 0.98
C VAL A 4 -5.12 -8.28 2.49
N GLU A 5 -6.13 -8.93 3.05
CA GLU A 5 -6.31 -8.99 4.51
C GLU A 5 -5.24 -9.91 5.11
N ILE A 6 -4.31 -9.33 5.87
CA ILE A 6 -3.21 -10.07 6.51
C ILE A 6 -3.60 -10.60 7.89
N LYS A 7 -4.52 -9.89 8.55
CA LYS A 7 -5.19 -10.21 9.82
C LYS A 7 -6.56 -9.53 9.81
N PRO A 8 -7.52 -9.98 10.63
CA PRO A 8 -8.82 -9.33 10.72
C PRO A 8 -8.68 -7.81 10.90
N GLY A 9 -9.25 -7.03 9.97
CA GLY A 9 -9.21 -5.56 10.00
C GLY A 9 -7.86 -4.92 9.60
N ILE A 10 -6.87 -5.71 9.18
CA ILE A 10 -5.55 -5.20 8.74
C ILE A 10 -5.30 -5.64 7.30
N TYR A 11 -5.16 -4.67 6.40
CA TYR A 11 -5.04 -4.87 4.97
C TYR A 11 -3.71 -4.37 4.45
N TRP A 12 -3.03 -5.16 3.64
CA TRP A 12 -1.97 -4.64 2.78
C TRP A 12 -2.60 -3.89 1.60
N VAL A 13 -2.20 -2.64 1.44
CA VAL A 13 -2.68 -1.73 0.39
C VAL A 13 -1.54 -1.14 -0.44
N GLY A 14 -0.30 -1.60 -0.22
CA GLY A 14 0.90 -1.10 -0.88
C GLY A 14 0.97 -1.32 -2.40
N GLY A 15 2.15 -1.09 -2.98
CA GLY A 15 2.41 -1.22 -4.41
C GLY A 15 3.52 -2.22 -4.71
N ILE A 16 3.41 -2.92 -5.83
CA ILE A 16 4.46 -3.82 -6.33
C ILE A 16 5.13 -3.14 -7.51
N ASP A 17 6.44 -2.96 -7.41
CA ASP A 17 7.26 -2.34 -8.45
C ASP A 17 8.10 -3.41 -9.14
N TRP A 18 7.49 -4.07 -10.13
CA TRP A 18 8.14 -5.11 -10.91
C TRP A 18 9.23 -4.57 -11.83
N ASP A 19 9.23 -3.28 -12.14
CA ASP A 19 10.12 -2.64 -13.12
C ASP A 19 11.32 -1.93 -12.48
N LEU A 20 11.31 -1.74 -11.16
CA LEU A 20 12.47 -1.21 -10.44
C LEU A 20 13.69 -2.10 -10.64
N ARG A 21 14.76 -1.57 -11.22
CA ARG A 21 16.05 -2.27 -11.41
C ARG A 21 17.20 -1.67 -10.60
N ASN A 22 17.13 -0.39 -10.32
CA ASN A 22 18.08 0.32 -9.48
C ASN A 22 17.31 1.19 -8.48
N PHE A 23 17.59 1.00 -7.20
CA PHE A 23 17.01 1.77 -6.12
C PHE A 23 18.14 2.38 -5.29
N HIS A 24 18.50 3.63 -5.61
CA HIS A 24 19.56 4.37 -4.91
C HIS A 24 20.91 3.63 -4.88
N GLY A 25 21.28 2.99 -6.00
CA GLY A 25 22.51 2.20 -6.12
C GLY A 25 22.34 0.72 -5.77
N TYR A 26 21.20 0.31 -5.20
CA TYR A 26 20.89 -1.09 -4.97
C TYR A 26 20.27 -1.74 -6.21
N ILE A 27 20.79 -2.89 -6.64
CA ILE A 27 20.26 -3.60 -7.81
C ILE A 27 19.08 -4.48 -7.40
N THR A 28 17.92 -4.28 -8.03
CA THR A 28 16.65 -4.98 -7.73
C THR A 28 16.18 -5.78 -8.94
N GLN A 29 16.89 -6.85 -9.33
CA GLN A 29 16.58 -7.61 -10.55
C GLN A 29 15.16 -8.23 -10.57
N ARG A 30 14.59 -8.46 -9.39
CA ARG A 30 13.24 -9.04 -9.20
C ARG A 30 12.18 -7.99 -8.84
N GLY A 31 12.49 -6.71 -9.03
CA GLY A 31 11.65 -5.62 -8.53
C GLY A 31 11.75 -5.45 -7.01
N SER A 32 10.80 -4.69 -6.45
CA SER A 32 10.62 -4.50 -5.02
C SER A 32 9.15 -4.19 -4.70
N THR A 33 8.81 -4.03 -3.43
CA THR A 33 7.50 -3.54 -3.00
C THR A 33 7.65 -2.29 -2.13
N TYR A 34 6.63 -1.44 -2.18
CA TYR A 34 6.41 -0.38 -1.21
C TYR A 34 5.20 -0.80 -0.40
N ASN A 35 5.43 -1.29 0.82
CA ASN A 35 4.35 -1.82 1.65
C ASN A 35 3.70 -0.66 2.41
N ALA A 36 2.37 -0.60 2.33
CA ALA A 36 1.53 0.26 3.14
C ALA A 36 0.40 -0.59 3.70
N TYR A 37 -0.07 -0.26 4.90
CA TYR A 37 -1.08 -1.05 5.61
C TYR A 37 -2.23 -0.16 6.07
N LEU A 38 -3.45 -0.61 5.81
CA LEU A 38 -4.66 0.02 6.30
C LEU A 38 -5.20 -0.79 7.49
N ILE A 39 -5.25 -0.19 8.66
CA ILE A 39 -5.80 -0.77 9.88
C ILE A 39 -7.18 -0.15 10.10
N VAL A 40 -8.22 -0.98 10.09
CA VAL A 40 -9.62 -0.58 10.26
C VAL A 40 -10.09 -1.07 11.63
N ASP A 41 -10.25 -0.12 12.55
CA ASP A 41 -10.76 -0.34 13.90
C ASP A 41 -11.69 0.85 14.29
N GLU A 42 -11.93 1.09 15.58
CA GLU A 42 -12.60 2.31 16.07
C GLU A 42 -11.99 3.60 15.49
N LYS A 43 -10.68 3.56 15.22
CA LYS A 43 -9.93 4.55 14.45
C LYS A 43 -9.27 3.87 13.26
N THR A 44 -9.31 4.53 12.11
CA THR A 44 -8.69 4.04 10.88
C THR A 44 -7.32 4.65 10.69
N VAL A 45 -6.29 3.82 10.50
CA VAL A 45 -4.90 4.25 10.35
C VAL A 45 -4.33 3.74 9.03
N LEU A 46 -3.69 4.62 8.26
CA LEU A 46 -2.81 4.27 7.14
C LEU A 46 -1.35 4.32 7.60
N VAL A 47 -0.70 3.17 7.61
CA VAL A 47 0.73 3.05 7.91
C VAL A 47 1.52 3.13 6.60
N ASP A 48 2.46 4.07 6.56
CA ASP A 48 3.36 4.36 5.44
C ASP A 48 2.63 4.77 4.14
N THR A 49 3.41 4.89 3.06
CA THR A 49 2.93 5.23 1.72
C THR A 49 3.78 4.55 0.66
N VAL A 50 3.42 4.74 -0.60
CA VAL A 50 4.13 4.22 -1.76
C VAL A 50 4.86 5.33 -2.52
N LYS A 51 5.73 4.95 -3.45
CA LYS A 51 6.33 5.91 -4.37
C LYS A 51 5.27 6.53 -5.28
N TYR A 52 5.45 7.80 -5.66
CA TYR A 52 4.41 8.63 -6.30
C TYR A 52 3.71 7.98 -7.51
N TYR A 53 4.43 7.22 -8.34
CA TYR A 53 3.83 6.56 -9.52
C TYR A 53 2.99 5.32 -9.20
N LEU A 54 3.00 4.85 -7.95
CA LEU A 54 2.13 3.77 -7.46
C LEU A 54 0.95 4.28 -6.63
N PHE A 55 0.82 5.61 -6.48
CA PHE A 55 -0.21 6.22 -5.62
C PHE A 55 -1.62 5.79 -6.03
N GLU A 56 -1.96 5.85 -7.32
CA GLU A 56 -3.28 5.45 -7.80
C GLU A 56 -3.58 3.98 -7.53
N GLU A 57 -2.57 3.11 -7.57
CA GLU A 57 -2.78 1.71 -7.21
C GLU A 57 -3.07 1.54 -5.72
N MET A 58 -2.29 2.19 -4.84
CA MET A 58 -2.52 2.17 -3.40
C MET A 58 -3.91 2.73 -3.07
N LEU A 59 -4.26 3.87 -3.64
CA LEU A 59 -5.55 4.50 -3.44
C LEU A 59 -6.70 3.60 -3.92
N SER A 60 -6.53 2.88 -5.03
CA SER A 60 -7.53 1.92 -5.50
C SER A 60 -7.74 0.79 -4.51
N ARG A 61 -6.66 0.27 -3.89
CA ARG A 61 -6.74 -0.77 -2.86
C ARG A 61 -7.40 -0.27 -1.58
N ILE A 62 -7.11 0.97 -1.16
CA ILE A 62 -7.78 1.59 0.00
C ILE A 62 -9.28 1.74 -0.25
N LYS A 63 -9.67 2.23 -1.44
CA LYS A 63 -11.07 2.43 -1.84
C LYS A 63 -11.90 1.14 -1.89
N GLU A 64 -11.26 -0.01 -2.08
CA GLU A 64 -11.92 -1.32 -1.99
C GLU A 64 -12.24 -1.72 -0.53
N VAL A 65 -11.57 -1.15 0.47
CA VAL A 65 -11.80 -1.44 1.89
C VAL A 65 -12.71 -0.39 2.54
N ILE A 66 -12.45 0.90 2.32
CA ILE A 66 -13.17 2.03 2.93
C ILE A 66 -13.20 3.26 2.02
N ASP A 67 -14.05 4.23 2.36
CA ASP A 67 -13.88 5.61 1.85
C ASP A 67 -12.62 6.25 2.46
N PRO A 68 -11.62 6.68 1.64
CA PRO A 68 -10.38 7.28 2.14
C PRO A 68 -10.59 8.52 3.03
N SER A 69 -11.72 9.23 2.89
CA SER A 69 -12.05 10.37 3.75
C SER A 69 -12.31 9.99 5.22
N ARG A 70 -12.43 8.69 5.51
CA ARG A 70 -12.62 8.14 6.86
C ARG A 70 -11.32 7.73 7.56
N ILE A 71 -10.16 7.94 6.93
CA ILE A 71 -8.86 7.69 7.56
C ILE A 71 -8.60 8.77 8.61
N ASP A 72 -8.33 8.36 9.85
CA ASP A 72 -8.04 9.26 10.96
C ASP A 72 -6.55 9.63 11.03
N TYR A 73 -5.65 8.70 10.67
CA TYR A 73 -4.19 8.83 10.81
C TYR A 73 -3.45 8.27 9.60
#